data_AF-A0A963EIN8-F1
#
_entry.id   AF-A0A963EIN8-F1
#
_cell.length_a   1.000
_cell.length_b   1.000
_cell.length_c   1.000
_cell.angle_alpha   90.00
_cell.angle_beta   90.00
_cell.angle_gamma   90.00
#
_symmetry.space_group_name_H-M   'P 1'
#
loop_
_entity.id
_entity.type
_entity.pdbx_description
1 polymer ?
#
loop_
_entity_poly.entity_id
_entity_poly.type
_entity_poly.pdbx_seq_one_letter_code
_entity_poly.pdbx_strand_id
1 'polypeptide(L)'
;VAFDVYQDQVDNYWVRASEMAVTTIEFLGFTAFHYYQLRREMDDKTDWRSIVSGLNWLVGRKGWLHRLRPAYLAYYKRDFHPAKRDKRHLREAGLKKLAKMLNKPELAEGLPA
;
A
#
# COMPACT_ATOMS: atom_id res chain seq x y z
N VAL A 1 12.00 12.03 6.39
CA VAL A 1 12.87 11.62 7.51
C VAL A 1 13.50 10.26 7.24
N ALA A 2 12.78 9.13 7.29
CA ALA A 2 13.42 7.81 7.11
C ALA A 2 14.18 7.64 5.77
N PHE A 3 13.63 8.19 4.68
CA PHE A 3 14.29 8.16 3.38
C PHE A 3 15.55 9.04 3.33
N ASP A 4 15.51 10.19 3.99
CA ASP A 4 16.63 11.15 4.00
C ASP A 4 17.82 10.52 4.75
N VAL A 5 17.57 9.85 5.88
CA VAL A 5 18.58 9.07 6.61
C VAL A 5 19.15 7.94 5.76
N TYR A 6 18.32 7.24 4.97
CA TYR A 6 18.81 6.21 4.05
C TYR A 6 19.77 6.80 3.00
N GLN A 7 19.45 7.97 2.45
CA GLN A 7 20.34 8.67 1.52
C GLN A 7 21.63 9.10 2.20
N ASP A 8 21.58 9.59 3.44
CA ASP A 8 22.80 10.01 4.14
C ASP A 8 23.71 8.84 4.53
N GLN A 9 23.16 7.66 4.83
CA GLN A 9 23.91 6.53 5.38
C GLN A 9 24.27 5.44 4.34
N VAL A 10 23.48 5.26 3.29
CA VAL A 10 23.62 4.14 2.34
C VAL A 10 23.69 4.61 0.89
N ASP A 11 22.76 5.49 0.48
CA ASP A 11 22.61 6.04 -0.88
C ASP A 11 22.74 5.07 -2.07
N ASN A 12 22.38 3.79 -1.89
CA ASN A 12 22.59 2.79 -2.94
C ASN A 12 21.26 2.46 -3.65
N TYR A 13 21.17 2.68 -4.96
CA TYR A 13 19.98 2.33 -5.74
C TYR A 13 19.63 0.83 -5.67
N TRP A 14 20.63 -0.04 -5.78
CA TRP A 14 20.42 -1.48 -5.88
C TRP A 14 19.97 -2.09 -4.57
N VAL A 15 20.49 -1.60 -3.44
CA VAL A 15 20.03 -2.01 -2.11
C VAL A 15 18.54 -1.72 -1.99
N ARG A 16 18.13 -0.46 -2.17
CA ARG A 16 16.72 -0.05 -2.12
C ARG A 16 15.81 -0.83 -3.08
N ALA A 17 16.23 -0.95 -4.34
CA ALA A 17 15.43 -1.60 -5.37
C ALA A 17 15.29 -3.11 -5.14
N SER A 18 16.36 -3.78 -4.70
CA SER A 18 16.34 -5.22 -4.41
C SER A 18 15.53 -5.52 -3.16
N GLU A 19 15.65 -4.73 -2.09
CA GLU A 19 14.85 -4.89 -0.87
C GLU A 19 13.35 -4.77 -1.15
N MET A 20 12.92 -3.79 -1.95
CA MET A 20 11.52 -3.67 -2.35
C MET A 20 11.05 -4.88 -3.16
N ALA A 21 11.90 -5.41 -4.07
CA ALA A 21 11.57 -6.59 -4.86
C ALA A 21 11.45 -7.85 -3.98
N VAL A 22 12.41 -8.08 -3.08
CA VAL A 22 12.41 -9.19 -2.12
C VAL A 22 11.16 -9.11 -1.23
N THR A 23 10.93 -7.95 -0.61
CA THR A 23 9.75 -7.72 0.24
C THR A 23 8.45 -7.95 -0.52
N THR A 24 8.38 -7.57 -1.80
CA THR A 24 7.18 -7.80 -2.62
C THR A 24 6.95 -9.29 -2.85
N ILE A 25 8.00 -10.05 -3.15
CA ILE A 25 7.92 -11.51 -3.34
C ILE A 25 7.49 -12.18 -2.03
N GLU A 26 8.13 -11.83 -0.92
CA GLU A 26 7.80 -12.35 0.41
C GLU A 26 6.35 -12.04 0.78
N PHE A 27 5.92 -10.79 0.63
CA PHE A 27 4.55 -10.38 0.95
C PHE A 27 3.52 -11.16 0.13
N LEU A 28 3.73 -11.30 -1.19
CA LEU A 28 2.82 -12.06 -2.05
C LEU A 28 2.84 -13.56 -1.70
N GLY A 29 4.03 -14.12 -1.46
CA GLY A 29 4.20 -15.51 -1.09
C GLY A 29 3.51 -15.84 0.23
N PHE A 30 3.77 -15.06 1.28
CA PHE A 30 3.12 -15.22 2.57
C PHE A 30 1.61 -14.96 2.49
N THR A 31 1.16 -13.96 1.74
CA THR A 31 -0.29 -13.72 1.58
C THR A 31 -0.98 -14.92 0.93
N ALA A 32 -0.42 -15.47 -0.15
CA ALA A 32 -0.98 -16.63 -0.82
C ALA A 32 -0.95 -17.88 0.07
N PHE A 33 0.15 -18.07 0.81
CA PHE A 33 0.31 -19.17 1.76
C PHE A 33 -0.73 -19.11 2.89
N HIS A 34 -0.86 -17.97 3.58
CA HIS A 34 -1.84 -17.82 4.64
C HIS A 34 -3.27 -17.92 4.12
N TYR A 35 -3.55 -17.41 2.91
CA TYR A 35 -4.84 -17.60 2.26
C TYR A 35 -5.14 -19.09 2.04
N TYR A 36 -4.16 -19.86 1.56
CA TYR A 36 -4.32 -21.30 1.35
C TYR A 36 -4.55 -22.06 2.67
N GLN A 37 -3.78 -21.73 3.72
CA GLN A 37 -3.98 -22.32 5.06
C GLN A 37 -5.40 -22.06 5.57
N LEU A 38 -5.81 -20.79 5.59
CA LEU A 38 -7.14 -20.40 6.03
C LEU A 38 -8.22 -21.13 5.21
N ARG A 39 -8.04 -21.22 3.89
CA ARG A 39 -9.02 -21.88 3.02
C ARG A 39 -9.11 -23.38 3.25
N ARG A 40 -8.00 -24.03 3.56
CA ARG A 40 -7.95 -25.47 3.84
C ARG A 40 -8.68 -25.83 5.15
N GLU A 41 -8.71 -24.91 6.12
CA GLU A 41 -9.36 -25.10 7.43
C GLU A 41 -10.84 -24.72 7.44
N MET A 42 -11.36 -24.12 6.36
CA MET A 42 -12.79 -23.82 6.23
C MET A 42 -13.57 -25.04 5.74
N ASP A 43 -14.60 -25.43 6.48
CA ASP A 43 -15.53 -26.50 6.09
C ASP A 43 -16.58 -26.05 5.04
N ASP A 44 -16.60 -24.76 4.70
CA ASP A 44 -17.54 -24.19 3.74
C ASP A 44 -17.18 -24.51 2.28
N LYS A 45 -18.20 -24.82 1.48
CA LYS A 45 -18.04 -25.01 0.04
C LYS A 45 -17.41 -23.79 -0.59
N THR A 46 -16.48 -24.04 -1.51
CA THR A 46 -15.79 -22.95 -2.16
C THR A 46 -16.70 -22.15 -3.08
N ASP A 47 -17.10 -20.96 -2.65
CA ASP A 47 -17.79 -20.02 -3.54
C ASP A 47 -16.81 -19.42 -4.55
N TRP A 48 -16.76 -20.06 -5.71
CA TRP A 48 -15.92 -19.66 -6.83
C TRP A 48 -16.28 -18.26 -7.37
N ARG A 49 -17.54 -17.84 -7.25
CA ARG A 49 -17.95 -16.48 -7.68
C ARG A 49 -17.30 -15.43 -6.79
N SER A 50 -17.28 -15.67 -5.47
CA SER A 50 -16.59 -14.80 -4.52
C SER A 50 -15.08 -14.74 -4.78
N ILE A 51 -14.43 -15.88 -5.07
CA ILE A 51 -13.00 -15.90 -5.43
C ILE A 51 -12.73 -15.07 -6.68
N VAL A 52 -13.46 -15.28 -7.77
CA VAL A 52 -13.27 -14.55 -9.02
C VAL A 52 -13.54 -13.06 -8.82
N SER A 53 -14.57 -12.70 -8.05
CA SER A 53 -14.86 -11.31 -7.69
C SER A 53 -13.72 -10.67 -6.91
N GLY A 54 -13.18 -11.37 -5.91
CA GLY A 54 -12.05 -10.91 -5.11
C GLY A 54 -10.77 -10.76 -5.93
N LEU A 55 -10.48 -11.70 -6.82
CA LEU A 55 -9.36 -11.61 -7.75
C LEU A 55 -9.54 -10.43 -8.71
N ASN A 56 -10.73 -10.23 -9.27
CA ASN A 56 -11.00 -9.08 -10.15
C ASN A 56 -10.89 -7.74 -9.39
N TRP A 57 -11.30 -7.69 -8.12
CA TRP A 57 -11.08 -6.53 -7.25
C TRP A 57 -9.59 -6.28 -6.98
N LEU A 58 -8.78 -7.34 -6.84
CA LEU A 58 -7.36 -7.22 -6.54
C LEU A 58 -6.54 -6.84 -7.79
N VAL A 59 -6.64 -7.64 -8.85
CA VAL A 59 -5.76 -7.58 -10.05
C VAL A 59 -6.44 -7.07 -11.31
N GLY A 60 -7.77 -6.90 -11.31
CA GLY A 60 -8.51 -6.47 -12.49
C GLY A 60 -8.12 -5.07 -12.99
N ARG A 61 -8.64 -4.66 -14.15
CA ARG A 61 -8.28 -3.38 -14.81
C ARG A 61 -8.58 -2.13 -13.96
N LYS A 62 -9.54 -2.21 -13.04
CA LYS A 62 -9.84 -1.16 -12.03
C LYS A 62 -9.52 -1.63 -10.61
N GLY A 63 -8.80 -2.73 -10.49
CA GLY A 63 -8.46 -3.39 -9.24
C GLY A 63 -7.47 -2.59 -8.42
N TRP A 64 -7.30 -3.00 -7.18
CA TRP A 64 -6.46 -2.31 -6.20
C TRP A 64 -4.99 -2.25 -6.64
N LEU A 65 -4.41 -3.36 -7.14
CA LEU A 65 -3.03 -3.38 -7.62
C LEU A 65 -2.81 -2.48 -8.84
N HIS A 66 -3.83 -2.36 -9.71
CA HIS A 66 -3.75 -1.46 -10.86
C HIS A 66 -3.58 0.00 -10.42
N ARG A 67 -4.29 0.40 -9.35
CA ARG A 67 -4.17 1.74 -8.76
C ARG A 67 -2.83 1.95 -8.04
N LEU A 68 -2.26 0.88 -7.47
CA LEU A 68 -0.95 0.90 -6.82
C LEU A 68 0.21 0.97 -7.82
N ARG A 69 0.06 0.39 -9.01
CA ARG A 69 1.10 0.28 -10.05
C ARG A 69 1.94 1.54 -10.28
N PRO A 70 1.36 2.74 -10.53
CA PRO A 70 2.17 3.93 -10.77
C PRO A 70 3.04 4.28 -9.56
N ALA A 71 2.59 3.99 -8.34
CA ALA A 71 3.38 4.23 -7.15
C ALA A 71 4.50 3.23 -6.94
N TYR A 72 4.21 1.97 -7.17
CA TYR A 72 5.20 0.90 -7.16
C TYR A 72 6.31 1.16 -8.17
N LEU A 73 5.96 1.44 -9.44
CA LEU A 73 6.95 1.72 -10.49
C LEU A 73 7.77 2.99 -10.24
N ALA A 74 7.19 4.01 -9.60
CA ALA A 74 7.92 5.22 -9.24
C ALA A 74 9.07 4.94 -8.26
N TYR A 75 8.92 3.95 -7.37
CA TYR A 75 9.94 3.57 -6.38
C TYR A 75 11.24 3.08 -7.03
N TYR A 76 11.13 2.43 -8.20
CA TYR A 76 12.27 1.91 -8.97
C TYR A 76 12.98 2.97 -9.83
N LYS A 77 12.52 4.24 -9.79
CA LYS A 77 13.25 5.31 -10.49
C LYS A 77 14.53 5.66 -9.73
N ARG A 78 15.60 5.98 -10.48
CA ARG A 78 16.87 6.40 -9.87
C ARG A 78 16.72 7.69 -9.08
N ASP A 79 15.95 8.65 -9.60
CA ASP A 79 15.69 9.95 -8.99
C ASP A 79 14.50 9.92 -8.00
N PHE A 80 14.06 8.73 -7.55
CA PHE A 80 12.95 8.61 -6.62
C PHE A 80 13.22 9.38 -5.32
N HIS A 81 12.25 10.18 -4.90
CA HIS A 81 12.21 10.79 -3.57
C HIS A 81 10.75 10.87 -3.10
N PRO A 82 10.41 10.40 -1.90
CA PRO A 82 9.02 10.27 -1.44
C PRO A 82 8.30 11.63 -1.30
N ALA A 83 9.04 12.72 -1.14
CA ALA A 83 8.51 14.09 -1.08
C ALA A 83 8.06 14.66 -2.43
N LYS A 84 8.48 14.08 -3.57
CA LYS A 84 8.05 14.54 -4.91
C LYS A 84 6.56 14.35 -5.18
N ARG A 85 5.85 13.57 -4.36
CA ARG A 85 4.41 13.37 -4.47
C ARG A 85 3.66 14.26 -3.50
N ASP A 86 2.77 15.10 -4.04
CA ASP A 86 1.82 15.83 -3.23
C ASP A 86 0.80 14.87 -2.59
N LYS A 87 0.86 14.76 -1.27
CA LYS A 87 -0.02 13.93 -0.44
C LYS A 87 -0.91 14.76 0.48
N ARG A 88 -0.95 16.09 0.30
CA ARG A 88 -1.70 17.00 1.18
C ARG A 88 -3.17 16.61 1.23
N HIS A 89 -3.80 16.42 0.07
CA HIS A 89 -5.21 16.01 0.00
C HIS A 89 -5.50 14.68 0.75
N LEU A 90 -4.61 13.68 0.66
CA LEU A 90 -4.76 12.41 1.38
C LEU A 90 -4.63 12.59 2.89
N ARG A 91 -3.68 13.43 3.32
CA ARG A 91 -3.47 13.77 4.73
C ARG A 91 -4.69 14.48 5.29
N GLU A 92 -5.19 15.49 4.60
CA GLU A 92 -6.37 16.26 5.01
C GLU A 92 -7.62 15.38 5.10
N ALA A 93 -7.88 14.56 4.08
CA ALA A 93 -8.98 13.60 4.11
C ALA A 93 -8.85 12.59 5.26
N GLY A 94 -7.64 12.11 5.53
CA GLY A 94 -7.34 11.24 6.66
C GLY A 94 -7.63 11.91 8.00
N LEU A 95 -7.20 13.16 8.19
CA LEU A 95 -7.44 13.94 9.39
C LEU A 95 -8.92 14.24 9.61
N LYS A 96 -9.68 14.64 8.57
CA LYS A 96 -11.14 14.80 8.65
C LYS A 96 -11.82 13.50 9.10
N LYS A 97 -11.41 12.36 8.54
CA LYS A 97 -11.96 11.04 8.92
C LYS A 97 -11.59 10.67 10.37
N LEU A 98 -10.35 10.92 10.77
CA LEU A 98 -9.85 10.63 12.10
C LEU A 98 -10.54 11.47 13.17
N ALA A 99 -10.69 12.78 12.93
CA ALA A 99 -11.43 13.71 13.78
C ALA A 99 -12.85 13.22 14.05
N LYS A 100 -13.54 12.76 12.99
CA LYS A 100 -14.89 12.20 13.08
C LYS A 100 -14.92 10.88 13.88
N MET A 101 -13.95 9.99 13.68
CA MET A 101 -13.92 8.70 14.39
C MET A 101 -13.59 8.85 15.88
N LEU A 102 -12.79 9.86 16.24
CA LEU A 102 -12.33 10.10 17.61
C LEU A 102 -13.15 11.15 18.37
N ASN A 103 -14.14 11.78 17.72
CA ASN A 103 -14.85 12.97 18.24
C ASN A 103 -13.90 14.08 18.70
N LYS A 104 -12.81 14.28 17.94
CA LYS A 104 -11.75 15.25 18.22
C LYS A 104 -11.69 16.30 17.11
N PRO A 105 -12.53 17.35 17.15
CA PRO A 105 -12.60 18.36 16.09
C PRO A 105 -11.29 19.13 15.91
N GLU A 106 -10.46 19.22 16.94
CA GLU A 106 -9.14 19.88 16.91
C GLU A 106 -8.19 19.28 15.87
N LEU A 107 -8.40 18.01 15.49
CA LEU A 107 -7.60 17.34 14.44
C LEU A 107 -7.95 17.83 13.04
N ALA A 108 -9.09 18.50 12.87
CA ALA A 108 -9.55 19.09 11.62
C ALA A 108 -9.42 20.62 11.60
N GLU A 109 -9.05 21.24 12.71
CA GLU A 109 -8.81 22.68 12.80
C GLU A 109 -7.56 23.06 11.97
N GLY A 110 -7.73 23.98 11.01
CA GLY A 110 -6.66 24.42 10.11
C GLY A 110 -6.56 23.67 8.78
N LEU A 111 -7.47 22.73 8.49
CA LEU A 111 -7.60 22.17 7.15
C LEU A 111 -8.27 23.21 6.22
N PRO A 112 -7.84 23.34 4.95
CA PRO A 112 -8.54 24.18 3.99
C PRO A 112 -10.01 23.73 3.85
N ALA A 113 -10.90 24.71 3.67
CA ALA A 113 -12.35 24.51 3.56
C ALA A 113 -12.70 23.51 2.45
#